data_AF-X0XJI0-F1
#
_entry.id   AF-X0XJI0-F1
#
_cell.length_a   1.000
_cell.length_b   1.000
_cell.length_c   1.000
_cell.angle_alpha   90.00
_cell.angle_beta   90.00
_cell.angle_gamma   90.00
#
_symmetry.space_group_name_H-M   'P 1'
#
loop_
_entity.id
_entity.type
_entity.pdbx_description
1 polymer ?
#
loop_
_entity_poly.entity_id
_entity_poly.type
_entity_poly.pdbx_seq_one_letter_code
_entity_poly.pdbx_strand_id
1 'polypeptide(L)'
;ADISPIDSPQGDRPTVALTSRDTAFIRELQEDIEIVSQPFAGVAQRLGVSQEEVVVWLQEAKAAGWLRRFAAVLHQRQAGYVANGMVAWRVPEDSIERAAMVATSLPQVSHCYQRLTYPDWPYN
;
A
#
# COMPACT_ATOMS: atom_id res chain seq x y z
N ALA A 1 5.09 5.84 29.27
CA ALA A 1 4.74 7.16 28.72
C ALA A 1 3.66 6.91 27.69
N ASP A 2 2.55 7.60 27.84
CA ASP A 2 1.31 7.46 27.09
C ASP A 2 1.56 7.67 25.59
N ILE A 3 1.31 6.65 24.77
CA ILE A 3 1.52 6.71 23.32
C ILE A 3 0.17 7.01 22.68
N SER A 4 -0.23 8.28 22.73
CA SER A 4 -1.35 8.74 21.90
C SER A 4 -0.89 8.76 20.43
N PRO A 5 -1.58 8.06 19.51
CA PRO A 5 -1.20 8.09 18.10
C PRO A 5 -1.34 9.52 17.57
N ILE A 6 -0.32 10.01 16.85
CA ILE A 6 -0.48 11.17 15.97
C ILE A 6 -1.43 10.74 14.86
N ASP A 7 -2.60 11.37 14.80
CA ASP A 7 -3.54 11.24 13.68
C ASP A 7 -2.82 11.61 12.39
N SER A 8 -2.33 10.58 11.69
CA SER A 8 -2.00 10.74 10.28
C SER A 8 -3.32 10.99 9.55
N PRO A 9 -3.36 11.74 8.44
CA PRO A 9 -4.53 11.79 7.57
C PRO A 9 -4.67 10.41 6.91
N GLN A 10 -5.22 9.46 7.67
CA GLN A 10 -5.60 8.16 7.19
C GLN A 10 -6.90 8.40 6.46
N GLY A 11 -6.76 8.67 5.16
CA GLY A 11 -7.89 8.69 4.23
C GLY A 11 -8.78 7.50 4.56
N ASP A 12 -10.06 7.83 4.75
CA ASP A 12 -11.15 7.01 5.28
C ASP A 12 -10.90 5.52 5.05
N ARG A 13 -10.26 4.87 6.04
CA ARG A 13 -10.01 3.42 5.94
C ARG A 13 -11.38 2.77 6.11
N PRO A 14 -11.79 1.89 5.19
CA PRO A 14 -13.08 1.23 5.32
C PRO A 14 -13.17 0.56 6.69
N THR A 15 -14.15 1.01 7.46
CA THR A 15 -14.42 0.60 8.84
C THR A 15 -15.10 -0.77 8.92
N VAL A 16 -15.38 -1.37 7.76
CA VAL A 16 -16.00 -2.68 7.65
C VAL A 16 -14.96 -3.74 8.02
N ALA A 17 -15.28 -4.52 9.05
CA ALA A 17 -14.43 -5.63 9.47
C ALA A 17 -14.40 -6.72 8.39
N LEU A 18 -13.20 -7.20 8.06
CA LEU A 18 -13.02 -8.31 7.13
C LEU A 18 -13.59 -9.60 7.74
N THR A 19 -14.39 -10.31 6.96
CA THR A 19 -14.85 -11.66 7.32
C THR A 19 -13.75 -12.69 7.04
N SER A 20 -13.94 -13.92 7.52
CA SER A 20 -13.07 -15.05 7.15
C SER A 20 -13.06 -15.32 5.64
N ARG A 21 -14.21 -15.08 4.97
CA ARG A 21 -14.30 -15.18 3.51
C ARG A 21 -13.44 -14.13 2.83
N ASP A 22 -13.53 -12.87 3.26
CA ASP A 22 -12.72 -11.78 2.68
C ASP A 22 -11.23 -12.06 2.86
N THR A 23 -10.85 -12.55 4.05
CA THR A 23 -9.46 -12.91 4.33
C THR A 23 -8.96 -14.03 3.41
N ALA A 24 -9.79 -15.05 3.12
CA ALA A 24 -9.44 -16.12 2.20
C ALA A 24 -9.28 -15.59 0.76
N PHE A 25 -10.22 -14.77 0.29
CA PHE A 25 -10.16 -14.16 -1.05
C PHE A 25 -8.93 -13.26 -1.21
N ILE A 26 -8.65 -12.40 -0.23
CA ILE A 26 -7.45 -11.52 -0.24
C ILE A 26 -6.17 -12.37 -0.35
N ARG A 27 -6.06 -13.45 0.44
CA ARG A 27 -4.88 -14.32 0.41
C ARG A 27 -4.64 -14.98 -0.95
N GLU A 28 -5.70 -15.35 -1.65
CA GLU A 28 -5.59 -15.99 -2.96
C GLU A 28 -5.38 -14.99 -4.10
N LEU A 29 -5.95 -13.79 -3.99
CA LEU A 29 -5.93 -12.76 -5.05
C LEU A 29 -4.76 -11.78 -4.96
N GLN A 30 -4.02 -11.76 -3.85
CA GLN A 30 -2.81 -10.95 -3.71
C GLN A 30 -1.59 -11.55 -4.45
N GLU A 31 -1.68 -12.83 -4.82
CA GLU A 31 -0.63 -13.55 -5.54
C GLU A 31 -0.68 -13.24 -7.05
N ASP A 32 0.36 -13.67 -7.77
CA ASP A 32 0.42 -13.51 -9.21
C ASP A 32 -0.72 -14.24 -9.92
N ILE A 33 -1.33 -13.58 -10.89
CA ILE A 33 -2.39 -14.15 -11.73
C ILE A 33 -1.74 -14.73 -12.99
N GLU A 34 -2.06 -15.98 -13.27
CA GLU A 34 -1.57 -16.68 -14.45
C GLU A 34 -2.15 -16.08 -15.73
N ILE A 35 -1.30 -15.90 -16.74
CA ILE A 35 -1.69 -15.34 -18.05
C ILE A 35 -2.26 -16.46 -18.92
N VAL A 36 -3.51 -16.82 -18.65
CA VAL A 36 -4.29 -17.82 -19.39
C VAL A 36 -5.66 -17.27 -19.79
N SER A 37 -6.40 -18.02 -20.61
CA SER A 37 -7.72 -17.58 -21.11
C SER A 37 -8.77 -17.37 -20.00
N GLN A 38 -8.64 -18.10 -18.89
CA GLN A 38 -9.52 -18.00 -17.72
C GLN A 38 -8.67 -17.72 -16.46
N PRO A 39 -8.24 -16.47 -16.25
CA PRO A 39 -7.24 -16.13 -15.23
C PRO A 39 -7.73 -16.39 -13.79
N PHE A 40 -9.04 -16.43 -13.56
CA PHE A 40 -9.62 -16.69 -12.24
C PHE A 40 -9.98 -18.16 -12.00
N ALA A 41 -9.85 -19.04 -12.99
CA ALA A 41 -10.25 -20.45 -12.84
C ALA A 41 -9.47 -21.16 -11.73
N GLY A 42 -8.14 -20.97 -11.68
CA GLY A 42 -7.30 -21.55 -10.64
C GLY A 42 -7.60 -20.97 -9.24
N VAL A 43 -7.85 -19.67 -9.16
CA VAL A 43 -8.23 -18.99 -7.90
C VAL A 43 -9.57 -19.52 -7.39
N ALA A 44 -10.57 -19.60 -8.27
CA ALA A 44 -11.90 -20.09 -7.96
C ALA A 44 -11.85 -21.55 -7.45
N GLN A 45 -11.04 -22.40 -8.10
CA GLN A 45 -10.83 -23.78 -7.67
C GLN A 45 -10.24 -23.87 -6.26
N ARG A 46 -9.22 -23.07 -5.94
CA ARG A 46 -8.59 -23.09 -4.60
C ARG A 46 -9.51 -22.55 -3.51
N LEU A 47 -10.34 -21.57 -3.84
CA LEU A 47 -11.35 -21.02 -2.93
C LEU A 47 -12.61 -21.88 -2.82
N GLY A 48 -12.80 -22.87 -3.70
CA GLY A 48 -14.00 -23.70 -3.74
C GLY A 48 -15.26 -22.95 -4.19
N VAL A 49 -15.12 -21.97 -5.08
CA VAL A 49 -16.19 -21.09 -5.56
C VAL A 49 -16.22 -21.04 -7.09
N SER A 50 -17.22 -20.38 -7.67
CA SER A 50 -17.28 -20.08 -9.10
C SER A 50 -16.37 -18.90 -9.49
N GLN A 51 -16.02 -18.79 -10.78
CA GLN A 51 -15.25 -17.63 -11.28
C GLN A 51 -16.06 -16.34 -11.16
N GLU A 52 -17.37 -16.44 -11.35
CA GLU A 52 -18.32 -15.34 -11.20
C GLU A 52 -18.28 -14.78 -9.77
N GLU A 53 -18.23 -15.65 -8.75
CA GLU A 53 -18.09 -15.22 -7.35
C GLU A 53 -16.77 -14.50 -7.07
N VAL A 54 -15.67 -14.93 -7.71
CA VAL A 54 -14.38 -14.21 -7.62
C VAL A 54 -14.49 -12.80 -8.19
N VAL A 55 -15.12 -12.66 -9.36
CA VAL A 55 -15.31 -11.36 -10.01
C VAL A 55 -16.25 -10.46 -9.20
N VAL A 56 -17.35 -11.00 -8.68
CA VAL A 56 -18.28 -10.26 -7.81
C VAL A 56 -17.55 -9.75 -6.57
N TRP A 57 -16.80 -10.63 -5.90
CA TRP A 57 -16.06 -10.24 -4.71
C TRP A 57 -15.01 -9.16 -5.00
N LEU A 58 -14.28 -9.25 -6.13
CA LEU A 58 -13.34 -8.21 -6.54
C LEU A 58 -14.01 -6.84 -6.75
N GLN A 59 -15.23 -6.82 -7.29
CA GLN A 59 -16.02 -5.60 -7.46
C GLN A 59 -16.47 -5.03 -6.11
N GLU A 60 -16.93 -5.89 -5.20
CA GLU A 60 -17.31 -5.52 -3.83
C GLU A 60 -16.10 -4.95 -3.07
N ALA A 61 -14.95 -5.62 -3.12
CA ALA A 61 -13.71 -5.18 -2.50
C ALA A 61 -13.23 -3.83 -3.06
N LYS A 62 -13.42 -3.59 -4.37
CA LYS A 62 -13.12 -2.29 -5.00
C LYS A 62 -14.07 -1.20 -4.51
N ALA A 63 -15.37 -1.48 -4.44
CA ALA A 63 -16.38 -0.53 -3.97
C ALA A 63 -16.19 -0.20 -2.48
N ALA A 64 -15.79 -1.19 -1.67
CA ALA A 64 -15.46 -1.03 -0.25
C ALA A 64 -14.10 -0.35 -0.02
N GLY A 65 -13.30 -0.08 -1.06
CA GLY A 65 -11.98 0.55 -0.92
C GLY A 65 -10.86 -0.38 -0.41
N TRP A 66 -11.12 -1.68 -0.27
CA TRP A 66 -10.11 -2.69 0.05
C TRP A 66 -9.17 -2.96 -1.13
N LEU A 67 -9.72 -2.98 -2.35
CA LEU A 67 -8.95 -3.14 -3.58
C LEU A 67 -8.73 -1.79 -4.26
N ARG A 68 -7.51 -1.24 -4.12
CA ARG A 68 -7.15 0.06 -4.73
C ARG A 68 -7.06 0.00 -6.26
N ARG A 69 -6.46 -1.07 -6.79
CA ARG A 69 -6.20 -1.21 -8.23
C ARG A 69 -5.98 -2.67 -8.61
N PHE A 70 -6.48 -3.05 -9.77
CA PHE A 70 -6.13 -4.28 -10.50
C PHE A 70 -5.36 -3.88 -11.76
N ALA A 71 -4.05 -4.12 -11.80
CA ALA A 71 -3.19 -3.70 -12.91
C ALA A 71 -1.91 -4.54 -12.98
N ALA A 72 -1.33 -4.63 -14.18
CA ALA A 72 0.00 -5.21 -14.35
C ALA A 72 1.06 -4.34 -13.65
N VAL A 73 2.00 -4.98 -12.97
CA VAL A 73 3.16 -4.32 -12.35
C VAL A 73 4.34 -4.43 -13.30
N LEU A 74 4.85 -3.30 -13.78
CA LEU A 74 6.05 -3.24 -14.61
C LEU A 74 7.29 -3.18 -13.72
N HIS A 75 8.30 -3.99 -14.03
CA HIS A 75 9.56 -4.01 -13.29
C HIS A 75 10.36 -2.72 -13.51
N GLN A 76 10.46 -1.86 -12.49
CA GLN A 76 11.08 -0.54 -12.56
C GLN A 76 12.58 -0.53 -12.91
N ARG A 77 13.31 -1.65 -12.73
CA ARG A 77 14.74 -1.72 -13.11
C ARG A 77 14.98 -1.51 -14.61
N GLN A 78 14.00 -1.85 -15.44
CA GLN A 78 14.06 -1.59 -16.89
C GLN A 78 13.72 -0.13 -17.25
N ALA A 79 13.26 0.68 -16.29
CA ALA A 79 12.85 2.07 -16.49
C ALA A 79 13.97 3.10 -16.20
N GLY A 80 15.22 2.65 -15.99
CA GLY A 80 16.40 3.53 -15.98
C GLY A 80 16.87 4.06 -14.61
N TYR A 81 16.27 3.63 -13.50
CA TYR A 81 16.74 3.99 -12.15
C TYR A 81 17.85 3.04 -11.68
N VAL A 82 19.08 3.56 -11.57
CA VAL A 82 20.29 2.75 -11.32
C VAL A 82 20.59 2.61 -9.81
N ALA A 83 20.14 3.56 -8.98
CA ALA A 83 20.37 3.57 -7.54
C ALA A 83 19.16 4.11 -6.77
N ASN A 84 18.96 3.58 -5.57
CA ASN A 84 17.99 4.08 -4.59
C ASN A 84 18.74 4.49 -3.33
N GLY A 85 18.32 5.60 -2.71
CA GLY A 85 18.86 6.07 -1.45
C GLY A 85 17.73 6.37 -0.48
N MET A 86 17.92 5.98 0.78
CA MET A 86 17.07 6.39 1.89
C MET A 86 17.90 7.27 2.82
N VAL A 87 17.41 8.46 3.12
CA VAL A 87 18.06 9.40 4.04
C VAL A 87 17.06 9.74 5.14
N ALA A 88 17.54 9.71 6.38
CA ALA A 88 16.80 10.15 7.55
C ALA A 88 17.44 11.44 8.07
N TRP A 89 16.62 12.45 8.31
CA TRP A 89 17.07 13.76 8.77
C TRP A 89 16.65 13.98 10.21
N ARG A 90 17.39 14.81 10.95
CA ARG A 90 16.97 15.32 12.24
C ARG A 90 16.54 16.77 12.06
N VAL A 91 15.24 16.98 11.98
CA VAL A 91 14.65 18.28 11.66
C VAL A 91 13.95 18.85 12.90
N PRO A 92 14.26 20.08 13.33
CA PRO A 92 13.49 20.75 14.38
C PRO A 92 12.00 20.87 14.00
N GLU A 93 11.10 20.73 14.98
CA GLU A 93 9.63 20.67 14.75
C GLU A 93 9.11 21.89 13.96
N ASP A 94 9.63 23.08 14.27
CA ASP A 94 9.29 24.36 13.62
C ASP A 94 9.76 24.48 12.17
N SER A 95 10.57 23.53 11.72
CA SER A 95 11.21 23.50 10.40
C SER A 95 10.74 22.36 9.52
N ILE A 96 9.90 21.45 10.03
CA ILE A 96 9.43 20.25 9.32
C ILE A 96 8.72 20.59 8.02
N GLU A 97 7.73 21.49 8.04
CA GLU A 97 6.97 21.87 6.84
C GLU A 97 7.90 22.42 5.74
N ARG A 98 8.83 23.29 6.12
CA ARG A 98 9.81 23.87 5.19
C ARG A 98 10.73 22.81 4.61
N ALA A 99 11.26 21.92 5.44
CA ALA A 99 12.11 20.83 4.99
C ALA A 99 11.37 19.88 4.04
N ALA A 100 10.10 19.55 4.34
CA ALA A 100 9.26 18.72 3.50
C ALA A 100 8.97 19.36 2.14
N MET A 101 8.70 20.67 2.09
CA MET A 101 8.53 21.39 0.81
C MET A 101 9.79 21.33 -0.04
N VAL A 102 10.97 21.55 0.56
CA VAL A 102 12.24 21.48 -0.17
C VAL A 102 12.47 20.06 -0.68
N ALA A 103 12.32 19.05 0.17
CA ALA A 103 12.55 17.65 -0.20
C ALA A 103 11.62 17.19 -1.32
N THR A 104 10.31 17.47 -1.21
CA THR A 104 9.30 17.04 -2.21
C THR A 104 9.36 17.83 -3.51
N SER A 105 10.03 18.99 -3.53
CA SER A 105 10.30 19.72 -4.78
C SER A 105 11.34 19.05 -5.69
N LEU A 106 12.14 18.13 -5.15
CA LEU A 106 13.19 17.44 -5.90
C LEU A 106 12.58 16.27 -6.69
N PRO A 107 12.75 16.21 -8.02
CA PRO A 107 12.17 15.14 -8.84
C PRO A 107 12.72 13.75 -8.51
N GLN A 108 13.88 13.68 -7.83
CA GLN A 108 14.50 12.43 -7.37
C GLN A 108 13.83 11.88 -6.10
N VAL A 109 13.06 12.70 -5.37
CA VAL A 109 12.39 12.29 -4.14
C VAL A 109 10.99 11.79 -4.47
N SER A 110 10.82 10.48 -4.40
CA SER A 110 9.52 9.85 -4.66
C SER A 110 8.57 9.90 -3.45
N HIS A 111 9.13 9.86 -2.23
CA HIS A 111 8.37 9.83 -0.98
C HIS A 111 9.12 10.60 0.11
N CYS A 112 8.38 11.35 0.93
CA CYS A 112 8.89 12.05 2.10
C CYS A 112 7.89 11.81 3.24
N TYR A 113 8.36 11.34 4.39
CA TYR A 113 7.52 11.00 5.54
C TYR A 113 8.05 11.68 6.79
N GLN A 114 7.16 12.25 7.60
CA GLN A 114 7.46 12.59 8.98
C GLN A 114 7.23 11.36 9.86
N ARG A 115 8.16 11.08 10.76
CA ARG A 115 8.09 9.97 11.71
C ARG A 115 8.29 10.46 13.15
N LEU A 116 7.81 9.67 14.10
CA LEU A 116 8.14 9.86 15.51
C LEU A 116 9.62 9.59 15.76
N THR A 117 10.21 10.33 16.69
CA THR A 117 11.59 10.11 17.14
C THR A 117 11.62 9.25 18.40
N TYR A 118 12.75 8.56 18.60
CA TYR A 118 13.05 7.79 19.80
C TYR A 118 14.44 8.18 20.33
N PRO A 119 14.76 7.95 21.61
CA PRO A 119 16.06 8.34 22.18
C PRO A 119 17.29 7.80 21.42
N ASP A 120 17.19 6.58 20.89
CA ASP A 120 18.19 5.89 20.08
C ASP A 120 18.03 6.14 18.56
N TRP A 121 16.92 6.75 18.14
CA TRP A 121 16.63 7.10 16.75
C TRP A 121 16.08 8.54 16.65
N PRO A 122 16.96 9.55 16.66
CA PRO A 122 16.55 10.94 16.76
C PRO A 122 16.20 11.57 15.40
N TYR A 123 15.82 10.78 14.40
CA TYR A 123 15.50 11.21 13.04
C TYR A 123 13.99 11.18 12.81
N ASN A 124 13.43 12.24 12.23
CA ASN A 124 12.01 12.47 12.00
C ASN A 124 11.69 12.78 10.54
#